data_AF-A0A6I1W5C9-F1
#
_entry.id   AF-A0A6I1W5C9-F1
#
_cell.length_a   1.000
_cell.length_b   1.000
_cell.length_c   1.000
_cell.angle_alpha   90.00
_cell.angle_beta   90.00
_cell.angle_gamma   90.00
#
_symmetry.space_group_name_H-M   'P 1'
#
loop_
_entity.id
_entity.type
_entity.pdbx_description
1 polymer ?
#
loop_
_entity_poly.entity_id
_entity_poly.type
_entity_poly.pdbx_seq_one_letter_code
_entity_poly.pdbx_strand_id
1 'polypeptide(L)'
;QLKASPATAVILLICIIVAVITQLGDNLSTLSALTFVGFNIHGQYVEFTPLSESLASGQWWRLITPMFIHFGVLHIAMNGMWFWELGRRVEIRQGSINLVGLSLLFSLVSNFAQYLFGGPSLFGGLSGVLYGLLGHVWIYQV
;
A
#
# COMPACT_ATOMS: atom_id res chain seq x y z
N GLN A 1 15.57 14.39 -12.50
CA GLN A 1 15.33 13.46 -11.37
C GLN A 1 14.13 12.56 -11.65
N LEU A 2 12.91 13.07 -11.89
CA LEU A 2 11.74 12.24 -12.29
C LEU A 2 11.99 11.35 -13.52
N LYS A 3 12.69 11.86 -14.54
CA LYS A 3 13.08 11.06 -15.73
C LYS A 3 13.97 9.86 -15.41
N ALA A 4 14.66 9.85 -14.27
CA ALA A 4 15.55 8.77 -13.86
C ALA A 4 14.86 7.72 -12.98
N SER A 5 13.64 7.98 -12.50
CA SER A 5 12.93 7.10 -11.57
C SER A 5 11.42 7.11 -11.81
N PRO A 6 10.99 6.68 -13.01
CA PRO A 6 9.59 6.73 -13.42
C PRO A 6 8.69 5.84 -12.55
N ALA A 7 9.11 4.64 -12.15
CA ALA A 7 8.27 3.75 -11.35
C ALA A 7 8.06 4.29 -9.93
N THR A 8 9.10 4.85 -9.32
CA THR A 8 8.98 5.53 -8.02
C THR A 8 7.94 6.65 -8.10
N ALA A 9 8.02 7.48 -9.14
CA ALA A 9 7.08 8.59 -9.35
C ALA A 9 5.65 8.10 -9.60
N VAL A 10 5.47 7.04 -10.40
CA VAL A 10 4.15 6.45 -10.71
C VAL A 10 3.50 5.90 -9.44
N ILE A 11 4.23 5.15 -8.61
CA ILE A 11 3.69 4.60 -7.36
C ILE A 11 3.26 5.74 -6.43
N LEU A 12 4.08 6.78 -6.28
CA LEU A 12 3.72 7.96 -5.47
C LEU A 12 2.50 8.69 -6.02
N LEU A 13 2.40 8.84 -7.34
CA LEU A 13 1.25 9.45 -7.99
C LEU A 13 -0.02 8.63 -7.72
N ILE A 14 0.05 7.31 -7.79
CA ILE A 14 -1.08 6.42 -7.44
C ILE A 14 -1.48 6.62 -5.98
N CYS A 15 -0.52 6.68 -5.04
CA CYS A 15 -0.82 6.97 -3.63
C CYS A 15 -1.54 8.31 -3.44
N ILE A 16 -1.12 9.36 -4.16
CA ILE A 16 -1.77 10.67 -4.10
C ILE A 16 -3.18 10.62 -4.67
N ILE A 17 -3.38 9.98 -5.82
CA ILE A 17 -4.70 9.81 -6.44
C ILE A 17 -5.64 9.04 -5.50
N VAL A 18 -5.16 7.92 -4.94
CA VAL A 18 -5.94 7.13 -3.98
C VAL A 18 -6.27 7.95 -2.74
N ALA A 19 -5.32 8.69 -2.17
CA ALA A 19 -5.57 9.55 -1.03
C ALA A 19 -6.61 10.66 -1.31
N VAL A 20 -6.64 11.21 -2.52
CA VAL A 20 -7.67 12.18 -2.92
C VAL A 20 -9.04 11.50 -3.05
N ILE A 21 -9.11 10.34 -3.72
CA ILE A 21 -10.37 9.59 -3.93
C ILE A 21 -10.97 9.14 -2.59
N THR A 22 -10.13 8.64 -1.69
CA THR A 22 -10.55 8.19 -0.35
C THR A 22 -10.73 9.32 0.65
N GLN A 23 -10.47 10.58 0.26
CA GLN A 23 -10.45 11.73 1.17
C GLN A 23 -9.60 11.45 2.42
N LEU A 24 -8.38 10.97 2.20
CA LEU A 24 -7.44 10.59 3.27
C LEU A 24 -8.02 9.54 4.23
N GLY A 25 -8.90 8.66 3.73
CA GLY A 25 -9.53 7.57 4.47
C GLY A 25 -10.93 7.87 5.00
N ASP A 26 -11.41 9.11 4.88
CA ASP A 26 -12.73 9.50 5.40
C ASP A 26 -13.89 8.98 4.53
N ASN A 27 -13.64 8.76 3.22
CA ASN A 27 -14.64 8.25 2.30
C ASN A 27 -14.71 6.71 2.32
N LEU A 28 -15.47 6.17 3.28
CA LEU A 28 -15.60 4.72 3.52
C LEU A 28 -16.09 3.91 2.32
N SER A 29 -16.90 4.49 1.42
CA SER A 29 -17.41 3.77 0.25
C SER A 29 -16.29 3.47 -0.75
N THR A 30 -15.44 4.46 -1.03
CA THR A 30 -14.25 4.28 -1.87
C THR A 30 -13.16 3.48 -1.17
N LEU A 31 -13.03 3.63 0.16
CA LEU A 31 -12.07 2.90 0.97
C LEU A 31 -12.35 1.39 0.92
N SER A 32 -13.62 0.99 1.06
CA SER A 32 -14.05 -0.42 1.05
C SER A 32 -13.64 -1.16 -0.23
N ALA A 33 -13.45 -0.47 -1.36
CA ALA A 33 -13.00 -1.11 -2.61
C ALA A 33 -11.50 -1.52 -2.59
N LEU A 34 -10.68 -0.84 -1.78
CA LEU A 34 -9.22 -0.94 -1.80
C LEU A 34 -8.63 -1.61 -0.55
N THR A 35 -9.42 -1.74 0.53
CA THR A 35 -8.97 -2.37 1.78
C THR A 35 -8.68 -3.85 1.65
N PHE A 36 -7.89 -4.38 2.58
CA PHE A 36 -7.53 -5.80 2.61
C PHE A 36 -8.74 -6.72 2.80
N VAL A 37 -9.65 -6.29 3.68
CA VAL A 37 -10.92 -6.97 3.94
C VAL A 37 -12.04 -6.07 3.45
N GLY A 38 -12.94 -6.62 2.63
CA GLY A 38 -14.16 -5.91 2.25
C GLY A 38 -15.03 -5.66 3.48
N PHE A 39 -15.77 -4.55 3.49
CA PHE A 39 -16.70 -4.30 4.58
C PHE A 39 -17.94 -3.57 4.09
N ASN A 40 -19.05 -3.85 4.76
CA ASN A 40 -20.35 -3.21 4.53
C ASN A 40 -20.79 -2.46 5.78
N ILE A 41 -21.43 -1.32 5.56
CA ILE A 41 -21.97 -0.48 6.64
C ILE A 41 -23.45 -0.80 6.76
N HIS A 42 -23.85 -1.51 7.82
CA HIS A 42 -25.23 -1.81 8.14
C HIS A 42 -25.68 -0.92 9.31
N GLY A 43 -26.24 0.24 8.98
CA GLY A 43 -26.63 1.24 9.97
C GLY A 43 -25.41 1.82 10.70
N GLN A 44 -25.23 1.46 11.97
CA GLN A 44 -24.08 1.89 12.79
C GLN A 44 -22.98 0.85 12.91
N TYR A 45 -23.13 -0.33 12.30
CA TYR A 45 -22.17 -1.43 12.42
C TYR A 45 -21.38 -1.62 11.12
N VAL A 46 -20.10 -1.95 11.26
CA VAL A 46 -19.22 -2.36 10.16
C VAL A 46 -19.12 -3.88 10.21
N GLU A 47 -19.59 -4.53 9.16
CA GLU A 47 -19.45 -5.97 8.98
C GLU A 47 -18.35 -6.24 7.96
N PHE A 48 -17.33 -7.00 8.38
CA PHE A 48 -16.21 -7.38 7.52
C PHE A 48 -16.54 -8.67 6.78
N THR A 49 -16.40 -8.64 5.45
CA THR A 49 -16.50 -9.82 4.61
C THR A 49 -15.29 -10.72 4.84
N PRO A 50 -15.46 -12.01 5.13
CA PRO A 50 -14.35 -12.94 5.30
C PRO A 50 -13.37 -12.87 4.11
N LEU A 51 -12.07 -12.95 4.40
CA LEU A 51 -11.04 -12.92 3.36
C LEU A 51 -11.23 -14.04 2.34
N SER A 52 -11.63 -15.24 2.78
CA SER A 52 -11.89 -16.39 1.91
C SER A 52 -12.98 -16.09 0.87
N GLU A 53 -14.05 -15.42 1.27
CA GLU A 53 -15.15 -15.02 0.38
C GLU A 53 -14.73 -13.89 -0.57
N SER A 54 -13.95 -12.93 -0.07
CA SER A 54 -13.38 -11.87 -0.91
C SER A 54 -12.47 -12.44 -2.01
N LEU A 55 -11.64 -13.43 -1.68
CA LEU A 55 -10.79 -14.11 -2.66
C LEU A 55 -11.59 -14.99 -3.61
N ALA A 56 -12.59 -15.72 -3.11
CA ALA A 56 -13.47 -16.56 -3.93
C ALA A 56 -14.29 -15.73 -4.95
N SER A 57 -14.65 -14.49 -4.61
CA SER A 57 -15.33 -13.55 -5.50
C SER A 57 -14.38 -12.79 -6.46
N GLY A 58 -13.09 -13.15 -6.48
CA GLY A 58 -12.11 -12.61 -7.41
C GLY A 58 -11.44 -11.31 -6.96
N GLN A 59 -11.58 -10.89 -5.70
CA GLN A 59 -11.06 -9.63 -5.18
C GLN A 59 -9.58 -9.71 -4.76
N TRP A 60 -8.75 -10.35 -5.59
CA TRP A 60 -7.33 -10.61 -5.32
C TRP A 60 -6.49 -9.34 -5.16
N TRP A 61 -6.91 -8.23 -5.79
CA TRP A 61 -6.22 -6.95 -5.70
C TRP A 61 -6.13 -6.44 -4.25
N ARG A 62 -7.07 -6.82 -3.38
CA ARG A 62 -7.10 -6.45 -1.95
C ARG A 62 -5.86 -6.88 -1.18
N LEU A 63 -5.13 -7.88 -1.67
CA LEU A 63 -3.87 -8.29 -1.07
C LEU A 63 -2.76 -7.24 -1.22
N ILE A 64 -2.88 -6.36 -2.21
CA ILE A 64 -1.87 -5.37 -2.60
C ILE A 64 -2.35 -3.94 -2.41
N THR A 65 -3.58 -3.63 -2.82
CA THR A 65 -4.12 -2.26 -2.86
C THR A 65 -4.05 -1.48 -1.54
N PRO A 66 -4.05 -2.09 -0.33
CA PRO A 66 -3.86 -1.36 0.91
C PRO A 66 -2.58 -0.51 0.94
N MET A 67 -1.52 -0.86 0.18
CA MET A 67 -0.29 -0.07 0.14
C MET A 67 -0.50 1.37 -0.36
N PHE A 68 -1.57 1.63 -1.12
CA PHE A 68 -1.85 2.95 -1.68
C PHE A 68 -2.75 3.83 -0.79
N ILE A 69 -3.44 3.23 0.18
CA ILE A 69 -4.35 3.93 1.09
C ILE A 69 -3.54 4.69 2.13
N HIS A 70 -3.86 5.97 2.38
CA HIS A 70 -3.19 6.74 3.43
C HIS A 70 -4.22 7.52 4.26
N PHE A 71 -4.02 7.48 5.58
CA PHE A 71 -4.84 8.16 6.57
C PHE A 71 -4.21 9.46 7.06
N GLY A 72 -4.77 10.59 6.64
CA GLY A 72 -4.27 11.93 6.98
C GLY A 72 -3.03 12.40 6.21
N VAL A 73 -2.83 13.72 6.19
CA VAL A 73 -1.79 14.40 5.39
C VAL A 73 -0.38 14.01 5.85
N LEU A 74 -0.12 13.96 7.16
CA LEU A 74 1.20 13.63 7.67
C LEU A 74 1.63 12.21 7.28
N HIS A 75 0.68 11.27 7.28
CA HIS A 75 0.96 9.88 6.96
C HIS A 75 1.42 9.70 5.51
N ILE A 76 0.72 10.31 4.54
CA ILE A 76 1.14 10.28 3.14
C ILE A 76 2.44 11.07 2.90
N ALA A 77 2.63 12.21 3.57
CA ALA A 77 3.84 13.01 3.43
C ALA A 77 5.09 12.24 3.87
N MET A 78 5.04 11.60 5.05
CA MET A 78 6.16 10.82 5.58
C MET A 78 6.43 9.57 4.74
N ASN A 79 5.39 8.83 4.36
CA ASN A 79 5.55 7.65 3.52
C ASN A 79 6.09 8.01 2.14
N GLY A 80 5.56 9.07 1.54
CA GLY A 80 5.96 9.53 0.21
C GLY A 80 7.42 10.00 0.19
N MET A 81 7.86 10.72 1.21
CA MET A 81 9.26 11.16 1.34
C MET A 81 10.22 9.97 1.44
N TRP A 82 9.93 8.99 2.31
CA TRP A 82 10.77 7.81 2.46
C TRP A 82 10.76 6.91 1.23
N PHE A 83 9.60 6.76 0.59
CA PHE A 83 9.49 5.95 -0.62
C PHE A 83 10.21 6.60 -1.78
N TRP A 84 10.16 7.93 -1.89
CA TRP A 84 10.96 8.67 -2.86
C TRP A 84 12.45 8.40 -2.68
N GLU A 85 12.96 8.43 -1.45
CA GLU A 85 14.40 8.23 -1.22
C GLU A 85 14.84 6.77 -1.43
N LEU A 86 14.14 5.81 -0.83
CA LEU A 86 14.50 4.39 -0.92
C LEU A 86 14.16 3.80 -2.29
N GLY A 87 12.97 4.11 -2.82
CA GLY A 87 12.50 3.61 -4.10
C GLY A 87 13.41 4.06 -5.24
N ARG A 88 13.81 5.34 -5.24
CA ARG A 88 14.75 5.89 -6.23
C ARG A 88 16.11 5.19 -6.21
N ARG A 89 16.66 4.89 -5.03
CA ARG A 89 17.93 4.17 -4.89
C ARG A 89 17.86 2.80 -5.54
N VAL A 90 16.81 2.04 -5.21
CA VAL A 90 16.56 0.72 -5.79
C VAL A 90 16.33 0.82 -7.29
N GLU A 91 15.51 1.75 -7.76
CA GLU A 91 15.20 1.90 -9.19
C GLU A 91 16.42 2.31 -10.02
N ILE A 92 17.26 3.22 -9.54
CA ILE A 92 18.46 3.65 -10.26
C ILE A 92 19.50 2.53 -10.32
N ARG A 93 19.68 1.75 -9.24
CA ARG A 93 20.73 0.72 -9.18
C ARG A 93 20.29 -0.65 -9.69
N GLN A 94 19.02 -0.98 -9.55
CA GLN A 94 18.47 -2.30 -9.84
C GLN A 94 17.35 -2.26 -10.90
N GLY A 95 16.90 -1.09 -11.33
CA GLY A 95 15.88 -0.94 -12.38
C GLY A 95 14.44 -0.95 -11.85
N SER A 96 13.54 -0.43 -12.67
CA SER A 96 12.12 -0.24 -12.32
C SER A 96 11.38 -1.55 -12.05
N ILE A 97 11.70 -2.64 -12.78
CA ILE A 97 11.07 -3.95 -12.58
C ILE A 97 11.33 -4.48 -11.18
N ASN A 98 12.58 -4.35 -10.70
CA ASN A 98 12.95 -4.80 -9.35
C ASN A 98 12.26 -3.96 -8.27
N LEU A 99 12.19 -2.63 -8.44
CA LEU A 99 11.43 -1.78 -7.52
C LEU A 99 9.96 -2.21 -7.44
N VAL A 100 9.30 -2.40 -8.59
CA VAL A 100 7.89 -2.79 -8.63
C VAL A 100 7.69 -4.19 -8.02
N GLY A 101 8.51 -5.16 -8.40
CA GLY A 101 8.45 -6.52 -7.86
C GLY A 101 8.63 -6.57 -6.34
N LEU A 102 9.64 -5.86 -5.82
CA LEU A 102 9.86 -5.74 -4.38
C LEU A 102 8.70 -5.02 -3.67
N SER A 103 8.16 -3.96 -4.27
CA SER A 103 7.02 -3.23 -3.70
C SER A 103 5.78 -4.10 -3.60
N LEU A 104 5.48 -4.89 -4.64
CA LEU A 104 4.36 -5.84 -4.64
C LEU A 104 4.58 -6.97 -3.62
N LEU A 105 5.79 -7.53 -3.56
CA LEU A 105 6.14 -8.59 -2.61
C LEU A 105 6.01 -8.10 -1.16
N PHE A 106 6.61 -6.96 -0.83
CA PHE A 106 6.56 -6.42 0.52
C PHE A 106 5.15 -5.96 0.89
N SER A 107 4.38 -5.42 -0.06
CA SER A 107 2.96 -5.11 0.15
C SER A 107 2.18 -6.37 0.52
N LEU A 108 2.30 -7.43 -0.28
CA LEU A 108 1.62 -8.70 -0.03
C LEU A 108 1.94 -9.27 1.36
N VAL A 109 3.23 -9.39 1.67
CA VAL A 109 3.71 -10.01 2.92
C VAL A 109 3.31 -9.16 4.13
N SER A 110 3.49 -7.84 4.06
CA SER A 110 3.17 -6.95 5.18
C SER A 110 1.67 -6.82 5.41
N ASN A 111 0.86 -6.71 4.36
CA ASN A 111 -0.60 -6.67 4.49
C ASN A 111 -1.16 -7.98 5.07
N PHE A 112 -0.65 -9.12 4.58
CA PHE A 112 -1.06 -10.42 5.10
C PHE A 112 -0.66 -10.60 6.57
N ALA A 113 0.56 -10.22 6.95
CA ALA A 113 1.01 -10.24 8.34
C ALA A 113 0.16 -9.31 9.23
N GLN A 114 -0.11 -8.08 8.78
CA GLN A 114 -0.96 -7.13 9.50
C GLN A 114 -2.36 -7.72 9.75
N TYR A 115 -2.96 -8.38 8.76
CA TYR A 115 -4.25 -9.05 8.92
C TYR A 115 -4.16 -10.25 9.87
N LEU A 116 -3.14 -11.09 9.74
CA LEU A 116 -2.98 -12.30 10.54
C LEU A 116 -2.83 -11.99 12.03
N PHE A 117 -2.06 -10.95 12.37
CA PHE A 117 -1.77 -10.59 13.76
C PHE A 117 -2.69 -9.50 14.32
N GLY A 118 -3.21 -8.61 13.48
CA GLY A 118 -4.10 -7.51 13.88
C GLY A 118 -5.59 -7.82 13.73
N GLY A 119 -5.95 -8.87 12.99
CA GLY A 119 -7.33 -9.21 12.65
C GLY A 119 -7.97 -8.28 11.61
N PRO A 120 -9.28 -8.47 11.33
CA PRO A 120 -10.03 -7.64 10.40
C PRO A 120 -10.10 -6.19 10.89
N SER A 121 -9.42 -5.30 10.17
CA SER A 121 -9.33 -3.89 10.52
C SER A 121 -9.08 -3.04 9.28
N LEU A 122 -9.32 -1.73 9.41
CA LEU A 122 -8.96 -0.76 8.38
C LEU A 122 -7.50 -0.39 8.54
N PHE A 123 -6.67 -0.78 7.58
CA PHE A 123 -5.27 -0.41 7.52
C PHE A 123 -4.85 -0.14 6.07
N GLY A 124 -3.72 0.52 5.92
CA GLY A 124 -3.17 0.91 4.63
C GLY A 124 -1.96 1.80 4.79
N GLY A 125 -1.17 1.88 3.72
CA GLY A 125 -0.01 2.75 3.60
C GLY A 125 1.21 2.02 3.05
N LEU A 126 2.19 2.79 2.61
CA LEU A 126 3.45 2.26 2.10
C LEU A 126 4.39 1.73 3.20
N SER A 127 4.06 1.88 4.48
CA SER A 127 4.98 1.63 5.60
C SER A 127 5.56 0.21 5.60
N GLY A 128 4.74 -0.82 5.34
CA GLY A 128 5.22 -2.20 5.21
C GLY A 128 6.22 -2.38 4.05
N VAL A 129 5.95 -1.71 2.92
CA VAL A 129 6.86 -1.67 1.77
C VAL A 129 8.14 -0.92 2.11
N LEU A 130 8.06 0.20 2.83
CA LEU A 130 9.22 0.99 3.25
C LEU A 130 10.16 0.20 4.13
N TYR A 131 9.66 -0.54 5.12
CA TYR A 131 10.50 -1.37 5.97
C TYR A 131 11.19 -2.50 5.17
N GLY A 132 10.48 -3.11 4.21
CA GLY A 132 11.07 -4.09 3.30
C GLY A 132 12.17 -3.47 2.43
N LEU A 133 11.91 -2.31 1.82
CA LEU A 133 12.89 -1.59 1.00
C LEU A 133 14.08 -1.10 1.83
N LEU A 134 13.86 -0.65 3.06
CA LEU A 134 14.93 -0.25 3.98
C LEU A 134 15.86 -1.43 4.28
N GLY A 135 15.30 -2.60 4.60
CA GLY A 135 16.08 -3.83 4.81
C GLY A 135 16.85 -4.25 3.56
N HIS A 136 16.21 -4.19 2.38
CA HIS A 136 16.85 -4.47 1.10
C HIS A 136 18.00 -3.52 0.80
N VAL A 137 17.77 -2.22 0.95
CA VAL A 137 18.78 -1.16 0.75
C VAL A 137 19.96 -1.37 1.71
N TRP A 138 19.68 -1.72 2.97
CA TRP A 138 20.72 -1.97 3.96
C TRP A 138 21.57 -3.21 3.62
N ILE A 139 20.96 -4.33 3.23
CA ILE A 139 21.70 -5.56 2.94
C ILE A 139 22.53 -5.42 1.65
N TYR A 140 21.94 -4.88 0.59
CA TYR A 140 22.57 -4.78 -0.72
C TYR A 140 23.36 -3.48 -0.92
N GLN A 141 23.40 -2.60 0.10
CA GLN A 141 24.11 -1.32 0.09
C GLN A 141 23.77 -0.46 -1.13
N VAL A 142 22.49 -0.46 -1.54
CA VAL A 142 21.99 0.25 -2.74
C VAL A 142 21.50 1.69 -2.49
#